data_AF-A0A7K2WNS2-F1
#
_entry.id   AF-A0A7K2WNS2-F1
#
_cell.length_a   1.000
_cell.length_b   1.000
_cell.length_c   1.000
_cell.angle_alpha   90.00
_cell.angle_beta   90.00
_cell.angle_gamma   90.00
#
_symmetry.space_group_name_H-M   'P 1'
#
loop_
_entity.id
_entity.type
_entity.pdbx_description
1 polymer ?
#
loop_
_entity_poly.entity_id
_entity_poly.type
_entity_poly.pdbx_seq_one_letter_code
_entity_poly.pdbx_strand_id
1 'polypeptide(L)' 'PYPATTSTSTSVGATAIERWLRPVSYQSTPPALLPPELRDENALGLPRRVDDVPQG' A
#
# COMPACT_ATOMS: atom_id res chain seq x y z
N PRO A 1 37.15 -4.33 -3.69
CA PRO A 1 35.76 -4.88 -3.79
C PRO A 1 34.95 -4.10 -4.83
N TYR A 2 34.54 -4.80 -5.89
CA TYR A 2 33.62 -4.31 -6.94
C TYR A 2 32.29 -3.88 -6.29
N PRO A 3 31.59 -2.82 -6.75
CA PRO A 3 30.31 -2.49 -6.15
C PRO A 3 29.28 -3.54 -6.58
N ALA A 4 28.82 -4.35 -5.63
CA ALA A 4 27.55 -5.05 -5.77
C ALA A 4 26.44 -4.02 -5.45
N THR A 5 25.58 -3.72 -6.42
CA THR A 5 24.42 -2.86 -6.18
C THR A 5 23.45 -3.57 -5.24
N THR A 6 23.35 -3.09 -3.99
CA THR A 6 22.25 -3.46 -3.10
C THR A 6 21.02 -2.63 -3.50
N SER A 7 20.02 -3.24 -4.13
CA SER A 7 18.71 -2.63 -4.37
C SER A 7 17.70 -3.17 -3.36
N THR A 8 16.86 -2.31 -2.80
CA THR A 8 15.71 -2.67 -1.95
C THR A 8 14.51 -3.20 -2.77
N SER A 9 14.64 -3.27 -4.09
CA SER A 9 13.59 -3.68 -5.02
C SER A 9 13.99 -4.87 -5.87
N THR A 10 13.02 -5.65 -6.33
CA THR A 10 13.21 -6.76 -7.28
C THR A 10 12.57 -6.45 -8.63
N SER A 11 13.12 -7.00 -9.72
CA SER A 11 12.52 -6.95 -11.07
C SER A 11 11.58 -8.13 -11.35
N VAL A 12 11.62 -9.19 -10.53
CA VAL A 12 10.81 -10.41 -10.68
C VAL A 12 10.19 -10.80 -9.33
N GLY A 13 8.98 -11.38 -9.38
CA GLY A 13 8.18 -11.72 -8.20
C GLY A 13 7.11 -10.68 -7.91
N ALA A 14 6.14 -11.02 -7.06
CA ALA A 14 4.96 -10.18 -6.82
C ALA A 14 5.31 -8.77 -6.30
N THR A 15 6.35 -8.65 -5.48
CA THR A 15 6.81 -7.37 -4.91
C THR A 15 7.48 -6.44 -5.95
N ALA A 16 7.76 -6.91 -7.16
CA ALA A 16 8.30 -6.05 -8.23
C ALA A 16 7.34 -4.92 -8.63
N ILE A 17 6.03 -5.09 -8.38
CA ILE A 17 5.00 -4.08 -8.67
C ILE A 17 5.20 -2.79 -7.87
N GLU A 18 5.78 -2.86 -6.67
CA GLU A 18 5.96 -1.73 -5.76
C GLU A 18 6.84 -0.62 -6.35
N ARG A 19 7.69 -0.95 -7.33
CA ARG A 19 8.55 0.01 -8.04
C ARG A 19 7.79 1.07 -8.82
N TRP A 20 6.49 0.88 -9.04
CA TRP A 20 5.63 1.78 -9.80
C TRP A 20 4.56 2.45 -8.94
N LEU A 21 4.51 2.14 -7.64
CA LEU A 21 3.51 2.67 -6.72
C LEU A 21 4.09 3.81 -5.88
N ARG A 22 3.21 4.68 -5.39
CA ARG A 22 3.55 5.76 -4.46
C ARG A 22 2.52 5.81 -3.32
N PRO A 23 2.94 5.85 -2.06
CA PRO A 23 1.99 6.02 -0.95
C PRO A 23 1.36 7.41 -0.98
N VAL A 24 0.08 7.49 -0.63
CA VAL A 24 -0.70 8.73 -0.47
C VAL A 24 -1.52 8.64 0.81
N SER A 25 -1.55 9.71 1.58
CA SER A 25 -2.33 9.82 2.81
C SER A 25 -3.48 10.80 2.62
N TYR A 26 -4.66 10.44 3.14
CA TYR A 26 -5.86 11.27 3.15
C TYR A 26 -6.19 11.63 4.58
N GLN A 27 -6.35 12.93 4.89
CA GLN A 27 -6.65 13.41 6.24
C GLN A 27 -7.98 14.15 6.24
N SER A 28 -8.83 13.87 7.24
CA SER A 28 -10.13 14.53 7.43
C SER A 28 -10.98 14.59 6.15
N THR A 29 -10.87 13.56 5.31
CA THR A 29 -11.50 13.53 3.98
C THR A 29 -12.91 12.93 4.08
N PRO A 30 -13.95 13.58 3.53
CA PRO A 30 -15.30 13.03 3.55
C PRO A 30 -15.41 11.67 2.82
N PRO A 31 -16.27 10.74 3.28
CA PRO A 31 -16.39 9.40 2.69
C PRO A 31 -16.68 9.37 1.19
N ALA A 32 -17.45 10.34 0.68
CA ALA A 32 -17.80 10.44 -0.73
C ALA A 32 -16.60 10.73 -1.64
N LEU A 33 -15.54 11.37 -1.10
CA LEU A 33 -14.32 11.70 -1.82
C LEU A 33 -13.19 10.70 -1.57
N LEU A 34 -13.34 9.83 -0.56
CA LEU A 34 -12.37 8.77 -0.31
C LEU A 34 -12.48 7.69 -1.39
N PRO A 35 -11.33 7.19 -1.87
CA PRO A 35 -11.28 5.99 -2.70
C PRO A 35 -11.99 4.81 -2.00
N PRO A 36 -12.73 3.95 -2.74
CA PRO A 36 -13.46 2.82 -2.15
C PRO A 36 -12.61 1.92 -1.26
N GLU A 37 -11.34 1.73 -1.59
CA GLU A 37 -10.37 0.92 -0.84
C GLU A 37 -10.05 1.46 0.57
N LEU A 38 -10.26 2.77 0.81
CA LEU A 38 -9.99 3.42 2.09
C LEU A 38 -11.25 3.64 2.94
N ARG A 39 -12.44 3.31 2.44
CA ARG A 39 -13.71 3.52 3.18
C ARG A 39 -13.88 2.49 4.29
N ASP A 40 -14.44 2.90 5.43
CA ASP A 40 -14.56 2.06 6.63
C ASP A 40 -15.25 0.71 6.37
N GLU A 41 -16.30 0.74 5.53
CA GLU A 41 -17.10 -0.41 5.10
C GLU A 41 -16.28 -1.57 4.51
N ASN A 42 -15.07 -1.29 4.01
CA ASN A 42 -14.20 -2.24 3.32
C ASN A 42 -14.96 -3.08 2.28
N ALA A 43 -15.74 -2.43 1.42
CA ALA A 43 -16.60 -3.11 0.44
C ALA A 43 -15.84 -4.07 -0.50
N LEU A 44 -14.52 -3.89 -0.62
CA LEU A 44 -13.63 -4.70 -1.43
C LEU A 44 -12.97 -5.88 -0.67
N GLY A 45 -13.19 -5.99 0.64
CA GLY A 45 -12.60 -7.05 1.48
C GLY A 45 -11.07 -7.05 1.46
N LEU A 46 -10.44 -5.88 1.35
CA LEU A 46 -8.99 -5.76 1.24
C LEU A 46 -8.33 -5.97 2.61
N PRO A 47 -7.12 -6.57 2.65
CA PRO A 47 -6.33 -6.63 3.86
C PRO A 47 -5.85 -5.21 4.22
N ARG A 48 -6.14 -4.77 5.45
CA ARG A 48 -5.74 -3.44 5.97
C ARG A 48 -5.04 -3.58 7.31
N ARG A 49 -4.29 -2.55 7.71
CA ARG A 49 -3.83 -2.37 9.09
C ARG A 49 -4.50 -1.14 9.68
N VAL A 50 -5.09 -1.27 10.86
CA VAL A 50 -5.71 -0.19 11.63
C VAL A 50 -5.01 -0.15 12.97
N ASP A 51 -4.43 0.99 13.35
CA ASP A 51 -3.65 1.15 14.58
C ASP A 51 -2.61 0.02 14.77
N ASP A 52 -1.86 -0.28 13.70
CA ASP A 52 -0.87 -1.37 13.59
C ASP A 52 -1.42 -2.81 13.68
N VAL A 53 -2.73 -3.00 13.89
CA VAL A 53 -3.38 -4.30 13.94
C VAL A 53 -3.88 -4.71 12.55
N PRO A 54 -3.56 -5.92 12.06
CA PRO A 54 -4.16 -6.46 10.84
C PRO A 54 -5.69 -6.57 10.98
N GLN A 55 -6.42 -5.98 10.05
CA GLN A 55 -7.86 -6.11 9.91
C GLN A 55 -8.17 -7.26 8.94
N GLY A 56 -9.03 -8.18 9.38
CA GLY A 56 -9.54 -9.31 8.59
C GLY A 56 -10.96 -9.08 8.08
#